data_AF-A0A3B0IXM5-F1
#
_entry.id   AF-A0A3B0IXM5-F1
#
_cell.length_a   1.000
_cell.length_b   1.000
_cell.length_c   1.000
_cell.angle_alpha   90.00
_cell.angle_beta   90.00
_cell.angle_gamma   90.00
#
_symmetry.space_group_name_H-M   'P 1'
#
loop_
_entity.id
_entity.type
_entity.pdbx_description
1 polymer ?
#
loop_
_entity_poly.entity_id
_entity_poly.type
_entity_poly.pdbx_seq_one_letter_code
_entity_poly.pdbx_strand_id
1 'polypeptide(L)'
;MFNDIQALISDLDFCRSFLFEKMKEFESLQQEIKQLTEESSHNTTAQNKLKKLAQALPEGIDKCQKDILAKINSLEKNFKVIEKIFKSINHEPDEGNNTSLDSNTAVNTKKKTFKSYI
;
A
#
# COMPACT_ATOMS: atom_id res chain seq x y z
N MET A 1 17.46 5.30 -18.38
CA MET A 1 17.62 5.42 -16.91
C MET A 1 16.81 6.59 -16.35
N PHE A 2 17.09 7.85 -16.72
CA PHE A 2 16.30 9.01 -16.25
C PHE A 2 14.82 8.97 -16.70
N ASN A 3 14.57 8.64 -17.97
CA ASN A 3 13.20 8.49 -18.50
C ASN A 3 12.43 7.33 -17.81
N ASP A 4 13.12 6.25 -17.45
CA ASP A 4 12.49 5.10 -16.78
C ASP A 4 12.10 5.47 -15.34
N ILE A 5 12.90 6.31 -14.67
CA ILE A 5 12.60 6.85 -13.34
C ILE A 5 11.39 7.81 -13.40
N GLN A 6 11.33 8.69 -14.41
CA GLN A 6 10.17 9.59 -14.58
C GLN A 6 8.88 8.83 -14.90
N ALA A 7 8.95 7.79 -15.71
CA ALA A 7 7.81 6.92 -16.00
C ALA A 7 7.32 6.23 -14.71
N LEU A 8 8.24 5.66 -13.93
CA LEU A 8 7.92 5.02 -12.65
C LEU A 8 7.30 5.98 -11.64
N ILE A 9 7.79 7.22 -11.55
CA ILE A 9 7.20 8.25 -10.68
C ILE A 9 5.78 8.59 -11.13
N SER A 10 5.56 8.74 -12.43
CA SER A 10 4.24 9.03 -12.99
C SER A 10 3.25 7.89 -12.72
N ASP A 11 3.70 6.64 -12.86
CA ASP A 11 2.91 5.44 -12.55
C ASP A 11 2.58 5.34 -11.05
N LEU A 12 3.52 5.70 -10.17
CA LEU A 12 3.31 5.75 -8.72
C LEU A 12 2.27 6.82 -8.35
N ASP A 13 2.35 8.01 -8.94
CA ASP A 13 1.40 9.10 -8.70
C ASP A 13 -0.02 8.76 -9.20
N PHE A 14 -0.11 8.10 -10.36
CA PHE A 14 -1.37 7.56 -10.85
C PHE A 14 -1.94 6.51 -9.89
N CYS A 15 -1.12 5.55 -9.47
CA CYS A 15 -1.54 4.48 -8.57
C CYS A 15 -2.00 5.04 -7.21
N ARG A 16 -1.29 6.04 -6.69
CA ARG A 16 -1.67 6.77 -5.47
C ARG A 16 -3.03 7.46 -5.61
N SER A 17 -3.24 8.17 -6.71
CA SER A 17 -4.49 8.90 -6.97
C SER A 17 -5.67 7.93 -7.13
N PHE A 18 -5.47 6.85 -7.86
CA PHE A 18 -6.46 5.78 -8.02
C PHE A 18 -6.80 5.13 -6.69
N LEU A 19 -5.80 4.81 -5.87
CA LEU A 19 -6.00 4.24 -4.53
C LEU A 19 -6.82 5.17 -3.64
N PHE A 20 -6.55 6.48 -3.69
CA PHE A 20 -7.28 7.47 -2.91
C PHE A 20 -8.78 7.53 -3.27
N GLU A 21 -9.12 7.46 -4.56
CA GLU A 21 -10.53 7.39 -4.98
C GLU A 21 -11.19 6.09 -4.51
N LYS A 22 -10.48 4.96 -4.58
CA LYS A 22 -10.99 3.69 -4.03
C LYS A 22 -11.16 3.71 -2.52
N MET A 23 -10.33 4.46 -1.79
CA MET A 23 -10.53 4.67 -0.35
C MET A 23 -11.82 5.45 -0.07
N LYS A 24 -12.10 6.52 -0.80
CA LYS A 24 -13.36 7.27 -0.63
C LYS A 24 -14.60 6.41 -0.91
N GLU A 25 -14.57 5.63 -2.00
CA GLU A 25 -15.63 4.67 -2.32
C GLU A 25 -15.84 3.68 -1.16
N PHE A 26 -14.75 3.16 -0.61
CA PHE A 26 -14.79 2.24 0.53
C PHE A 26 -15.36 2.89 1.79
N GLU A 27 -14.93 4.10 2.16
CA GLU A 27 -15.47 4.84 3.31
C GLU A 27 -16.97 5.11 3.18
N SER A 28 -17.43 5.46 1.97
CA SER A 28 -18.86 5.61 1.67
C SER A 28 -19.64 4.31 1.91
N LEU A 29 -19.11 3.17 1.44
CA LEU A 29 -19.71 1.86 1.69
C LEU A 29 -19.76 1.53 3.19
N GLN A 30 -18.72 1.87 3.96
CA GLN A 30 -18.72 1.68 5.42
C GLN A 30 -19.83 2.49 6.10
N GLN A 31 -20.07 3.73 5.64
CA GLN A 31 -21.16 4.56 6.14
C GLN A 31 -22.53 3.97 5.80
N GLU A 32 -22.73 3.48 4.56
CA GLU A 32 -23.98 2.84 4.17
C GLU A 32 -24.28 1.60 5.03
N ILE A 33 -23.26 0.77 5.29
CA ILE A 33 -23.39 -0.41 6.15
C ILE A 33 -23.78 -0.02 7.57
N LYS A 34 -23.18 1.05 8.10
CA LYS A 34 -23.50 1.57 9.43
C LYS A 34 -24.95 2.04 9.49
N GLN A 35 -25.39 2.81 8.49
CA GLN A 35 -26.78 3.27 8.39
C GLN A 35 -27.75 2.09 8.30
N LEU A 36 -27.47 1.10 7.45
CA LEU A 36 -28.28 -0.11 7.36
C LEU A 36 -28.38 -0.85 8.71
N THR A 37 -27.28 -0.88 9.47
CA THR A 37 -27.23 -1.48 10.81
C THR A 37 -28.13 -0.74 11.80
N GLU A 38 -28.07 0.59 11.81
CA GLU A 38 -28.90 1.44 12.66
C GLU A 38 -30.39 1.34 12.29
N GLU A 39 -30.73 1.25 11.00
CA GLU A 39 -32.11 1.15 10.52
C GLU A 39 -32.69 -0.27 10.64
N SER A 40 -31.84 -1.29 10.82
CA SER A 40 -32.26 -2.70 10.76
C SER A 40 -33.27 -3.12 11.82
N SER A 41 -33.35 -2.40 12.95
CA SER A 41 -34.32 -2.65 14.02
C SER A 41 -35.76 -2.31 13.63
N HIS A 42 -35.94 -1.42 12.64
CA HIS A 42 -37.25 -0.89 12.26
C HIS A 42 -37.53 -1.01 10.75
N ASN A 43 -36.54 -1.40 9.95
CA ASN A 43 -36.65 -1.55 8.50
C ASN A 43 -36.28 -2.97 8.05
N THR A 44 -37.29 -3.75 7.66
CA THR A 44 -37.12 -5.12 7.13
C THR A 44 -36.28 -5.17 5.85
N THR A 45 -36.28 -4.10 5.04
CA THR A 45 -35.43 -4.01 3.86
C THR A 45 -33.96 -3.89 4.25
N ALA A 46 -33.65 -3.05 5.25
CA ALA A 46 -32.29 -2.91 5.77
C ALA A 46 -31.79 -4.23 6.38
N GLN A 47 -32.65 -4.90 7.17
CA GLN A 47 -32.35 -6.22 7.74
C GLN A 47 -32.04 -7.28 6.66
N ASN A 48 -32.83 -7.30 5.57
CA ASN A 48 -32.60 -8.24 4.47
C ASN A 48 -31.30 -7.95 3.71
N LYS A 49 -30.96 -6.67 3.50
CA LYS A 49 -29.68 -6.28 2.90
C LYS A 49 -28.50 -6.73 3.76
N LEU A 50 -28.56 -6.49 5.08
CA LEU A 50 -27.52 -6.96 6.01
C LEU A 50 -27.40 -8.48 6.05
N LYS A 51 -28.53 -9.21 6.00
CA LYS A 51 -28.50 -10.69 5.90
C LYS A 51 -27.78 -11.18 4.65
N LYS A 52 -28.10 -10.60 3.49
CA LYS A 52 -27.41 -10.96 2.23
C LYS A 52 -25.93 -10.63 2.30
N LEU A 53 -25.60 -9.49 2.90
CA LEU A 53 -24.22 -9.06 3.08
C LEU A 53 -23.43 -9.97 4.02
N ALA A 54 -24.04 -10.41 5.12
CA ALA A 54 -23.46 -11.39 6.04
C ALA A 54 -23.28 -12.78 5.41
N GLN A 55 -24.18 -13.19 4.50
CA GLN A 55 -24.02 -14.42 3.73
C GLN A 55 -22.85 -14.34 2.74
N ALA A 56 -22.68 -13.18 2.08
CA ALA A 56 -21.57 -12.97 1.14
C ALA A 56 -20.21 -12.84 1.85
N LEU A 57 -20.19 -12.39 3.10
CA LEU A 57 -18.99 -12.17 3.91
C LEU A 57 -19.04 -13.03 5.18
N PRO A 58 -18.76 -14.34 5.07
CA PRO A 58 -18.92 -15.29 6.18
C PRO A 58 -17.99 -15.03 7.37
N GLU A 59 -16.88 -14.32 7.15
CA GLU A 59 -15.96 -13.92 8.23
C GLU A 59 -16.43 -12.69 9.01
N GLY A 60 -17.56 -12.10 8.61
CA GLY A 60 -18.12 -10.89 9.19
C GLY A 60 -17.60 -9.62 8.51
N ILE A 61 -18.52 -8.67 8.29
CA ILE A 61 -18.20 -7.45 7.56
C ILE A 61 -17.16 -6.59 8.26
N ASP A 62 -17.19 -6.54 9.59
CA ASP A 62 -16.24 -5.76 10.39
C ASP A 62 -14.81 -6.28 10.23
N LYS A 63 -14.63 -7.60 10.11
CA LYS A 63 -13.31 -8.20 9.90
C LYS A 63 -12.80 -7.86 8.51
N CYS A 64 -13.62 -8.08 7.48
CA CYS A 64 -13.25 -7.72 6.11
C CYS A 64 -12.90 -6.24 5.98
N GLN A 65 -13.67 -5.35 6.62
CA GLN A 65 -13.40 -3.92 6.60
C GLN A 65 -12.06 -3.57 7.26
N LYS A 66 -11.78 -4.13 8.44
CA LYS A 66 -10.51 -3.93 9.16
C LYS A 66 -9.32 -4.42 8.35
N ASP A 67 -9.43 -5.59 7.73
CA ASP A 67 -8.34 -6.19 6.94
C ASP A 67 -8.04 -5.36 5.69
N ILE A 68 -9.07 -4.85 5.02
CA ILE A 68 -8.91 -3.94 3.88
C ILE A 68 -8.23 -2.65 4.32
N LEU A 69 -8.71 -2.02 5.39
CA LEU A 69 -8.13 -0.79 5.93
C LEU A 69 -6.65 -0.98 6.34
N ALA A 70 -6.32 -2.12 6.95
CA ALA A 70 -4.95 -2.46 7.34
C ALA A 70 -4.02 -2.60 6.13
N LYS A 71 -4.48 -3.28 5.06
CA LYS A 71 -3.72 -3.41 3.81
C LYS A 71 -3.49 -2.06 3.14
N ILE A 72 -4.51 -1.20 3.12
CA ILE A 72 -4.42 0.15 2.57
C ILE A 72 -3.40 0.98 3.36
N ASN A 73 -3.47 0.97 4.68
CA ASN A 73 -2.51 1.68 5.54
C ASN A 73 -1.08 1.17 5.35
N SER A 74 -0.90 -0.14 5.14
CA SER A 74 0.41 -0.71 4.80
C SER A 74 0.90 -0.22 3.44
N LEU A 75 0.01 -0.14 2.46
CA LEU A 75 0.34 0.32 1.12
C LEU A 75 0.72 1.81 1.12
N GLU A 76 0.00 2.65 1.85
CA GLU A 76 0.34 4.07 2.02
C GLU A 76 1.72 4.26 2.64
N LYS A 77 2.07 3.46 3.66
CA LYS A 77 3.42 3.47 4.26
C LYS A 77 4.49 3.10 3.24
N ASN A 78 4.25 2.08 2.43
CA ASN A 78 5.19 1.65 1.39
C ASN A 78 5.38 2.75 0.34
N PHE A 79 4.31 3.41 -0.12
CA PHE A 79 4.39 4.54 -1.04
C PHE A 79 5.22 5.70 -0.46
N LYS A 80 5.02 6.05 0.82
CA LYS A 80 5.84 7.10 1.49
C LYS A 80 7.32 6.75 1.55
N VAL A 81 7.67 5.48 1.77
CA VAL A 81 9.07 5.01 1.75
C VAL A 81 9.66 5.16 0.36
N ILE A 82 8.92 4.73 -0.68
CA ILE A 82 9.35 4.86 -2.07
C ILE A 82 9.54 6.34 -2.44
N GLU A 83 8.58 7.20 -2.12
CA GLU A 83 8.66 8.65 -2.34
C GLU A 83 9.90 9.27 -1.67
N LYS A 84 10.23 8.84 -0.43
CA LYS A 84 11.42 9.31 0.29
C LYS A 84 12.71 8.86 -0.40
N ILE A 85 12.82 7.59 -0.80
CA ILE A 85 13.99 7.05 -1.51
C ILE A 85 14.21 7.82 -2.81
N PHE A 86 13.16 8.07 -3.59
CA PHE A 86 13.28 8.83 -4.84
C PHE A 86 13.72 10.28 -4.63
N LYS A 87 13.17 10.97 -3.63
CA LYS A 87 13.62 12.33 -3.28
C LYS A 87 15.09 12.37 -2.87
N SER A 88 15.59 11.34 -2.19
CA SER A 88 17.00 11.23 -1.82
C SER A 88 17.91 10.97 -3.03
N ILE A 89 17.47 10.19 -4.02
CA ILE A 89 18.24 9.92 -5.25
C ILE A 89 18.38 11.19 -6.10
N ASN A 90 17.36 12.04 -6.16
CA ASN A 90 17.40 13.31 -6.89
C ASN A 90 18.17 14.43 -6.16
N HIS A 91 18.68 14.17 -4.95
CA HIS A 91 19.40 15.13 -4.12
C HIS A 91 20.86 14.70 -3.84
N GLU A 92 21.51 13.99 -4.76
CA GLU A 92 22.97 14.03 -4.82
C GLU A 92 23.40 15.34 -5.50
N PRO A 93 24.03 16.28 -4.78
CA PRO A 93 24.78 17.33 -5.44
C PRO A 93 26.03 16.69 -6.06
N ASP A 94 26.23 16.94 -7.36
CA ASP A 94 27.53 16.83 -8.02
C ASP A 94 28.50 17.79 -7.34
N GLU A 95 29.18 17.32 -6.29
CA GLU A 95 30.41 17.95 -5.82
C GLU A 95 31.51 16.91 -5.83
N GLY A 96 32.34 16.98 -6.87
CA GLY A 96 33.65 16.36 -6.85
C GLY A 96 34.43 16.85 -5.64
N ASN A 97 34.81 15.93 -4.75
CA ASN A 97 36.03 16.07 -3.96
C ASN A 97 36.45 14.73 -3.37
N ASN A 98 37.70 14.38 -3.65
CA ASN A 98 38.41 13.22 -3.16
C ASN A 98 38.67 13.41 -1.67
N THR A 99 38.12 12.58 -0.78
CA THR A 99 38.79 12.33 0.51
C THR A 99 38.36 11.02 1.18
N SER A 100 39.38 10.17 1.35
CA SER A 100 39.57 9.14 2.37
C SER A 100 38.44 8.15 2.65
N LEU A 101 38.63 6.98 2.04
CA LEU A 101 38.38 5.66 2.63
C LEU A 101 38.64 5.70 4.14
N ASP A 102 37.60 5.49 4.96
CA ASP A 102 37.80 4.96 6.29
C ASP A 102 37.04 3.64 6.43
N SER A 103 37.84 2.64 6.76
CA SER A 103 37.46 1.24 6.79
C SER A 103 36.68 1.01 8.07
N ASN A 104 35.49 0.38 8.00
CA ASN A 104 34.98 -0.58 9.01
C ASN A 104 33.47 -0.83 8.85
N THR A 105 33.06 -1.57 7.82
CA THR A 105 31.93 -2.49 7.99
C THR A 105 32.16 -3.69 7.07
N ALA A 106 32.84 -4.71 7.60
CA ALA A 106 33.02 -5.99 6.93
C ALA A 106 31.67 -6.70 6.78
N VAL A 107 30.98 -6.48 5.65
CA VAL A 107 29.82 -7.31 5.27
C VAL A 107 30.37 -8.58 4.62
N ASN A 108 30.46 -9.62 5.43
CA ASN A 108 30.88 -10.97 5.06
C ASN A 108 29.82 -11.57 4.11
N THR A 109 29.96 -11.31 2.81
CA THR A 109 29.14 -11.95 1.78
C THR A 109 29.71 -13.33 1.47
N LYS A 110 29.16 -14.35 2.15
CA LYS A 110 29.36 -15.75 1.77
C LYS A 110 28.83 -15.96 0.34
N LYS A 111 29.74 -15.98 -0.65
CA LYS A 111 29.46 -16.45 -2.01
C LYS A 111 28.96 -17.90 -1.95
N LYS A 112 27.66 -18.11 -2.18
CA LYS A 112 27.13 -19.42 -2.57
C LYS A 112 27.33 -19.57 -4.08
N THR A 113 28.37 -20.30 -4.47
CA THR A 113 28.58 -20.76 -5.84
C THR A 113 27.54 -21.83 -6.15
N PHE A 114 26.58 -21.54 -7.04
CA PHE A 114 25.76 -22.58 -7.65
C PHE A 114 26.62 -23.32 -8.68
N LYS A 115 26.92 -24.60 -8.42
CA LYS A 115 27.40 -25.51 -9.46
C LYS A 115 26.25 -25.77 -10.42
N SER A 116 26.37 -25.30 -11.65
CA SER A 116 25.55 -25.79 -12.76
C SER A 116 26.06 -27.20 -13.10
N TYR A 117 25.18 -28.19 -13.04
CA TYR A 117 25.44 -29.52 -13.59
C TYR A 117 24.48 -29.75 -14.76
N ILE A 118 25.09 -30.32 -15.81
CA ILE A 118 24.57 -30.82 -17.08
C ILE A 118 24.47 -29.74 -18.17
#